data_AF-A0A0L6WWF4-F1
#
_entry.id   AF-A0A0L6WWF4-F1
#
_cell.length_a   1.000
_cell.length_b   1.000
_cell.length_c   1.000
_cell.angle_alpha   90.00
_cell.angle_beta   90.00
_cell.angle_gamma   90.00
#
_symmetry.space_group_name_H-M   'P 1'
#
loop_
_entity.id
_entity.type
_entity.pdbx_description
1 polymer ?
#
loop_
_entity_poly.entity_id
_entity_poly.type
_entity_poly.pdbx_seq_one_letter_code
_entity_poly.pdbx_strand_id
1 'polypeptide(L)'
;MDSLKTQLTNTKQDYWMEIEAMKGNVTLLEREKQNLRSALYTMEIDFGERATRQRAEIDALLAENQAMKKRCMSMSTQGASQSSLLKYQLNSVIEEKLKEKLQGKAQVEHNRDHWERKFAVVGSRYKIDRLLYEEAMKKREKKEEAEMEEQRRKAELRESERKMPEMREQEMERDRAKKMKEEQEEAARRAREEDYQKQRDAEFAKEQARQATWKDATYAELYRCYTRDHRFISRRPWNNGIAFERFHDLMGEFEARTFLEQQPLMLENIPWPTLYPIFYHSISQSLVFGFRAENITWAEVEKFFSYVAMAYQVEYYNGLVERVHRIFHPDKWRSRRILDSVQDSDIRKSLESAGNIVAQAITPLWKKSKGRM
;
A
#
# COMPACT_ATOMS: atom_id res chain seq x y z
N MET A 1 57.85 -53.68 44.75
CA MET A 1 57.12 -53.86 43.48
C MET A 1 55.62 -54.01 43.68
N ASP A 2 55.15 -54.71 44.71
CA ASP A 2 53.70 -54.95 44.89
C ASP A 2 52.89 -53.69 45.17
N SER A 3 53.44 -52.73 45.93
CA SER A 3 52.78 -51.42 46.16
C SER A 3 52.52 -50.63 44.86
N LEU A 4 53.46 -50.64 43.90
CA LEU A 4 53.28 -49.99 42.60
C LEU A 4 52.25 -50.71 41.73
N LYS A 5 52.16 -52.05 41.83
CA LYS A 5 51.12 -52.83 41.14
C LYS A 5 49.74 -52.49 41.68
N THR A 6 49.58 -52.39 42.99
CA THR A 6 48.31 -52.01 43.64
C THR A 6 47.89 -50.58 43.30
N GLN A 7 48.84 -49.63 43.27
CA GLN A 7 48.53 -48.26 42.85
C GLN A 7 48.07 -48.22 41.39
N LEU A 8 48.76 -48.93 40.48
CA LEU A 8 48.38 -48.98 39.07
C LEU A 8 47.00 -49.65 38.85
N THR A 9 46.65 -50.68 39.62
CA THR A 9 45.32 -51.30 39.53
C THR A 9 44.22 -50.37 40.02
N ASN A 10 44.46 -49.63 41.10
CA ASN A 10 43.47 -48.68 41.63
C ASN A 10 43.25 -47.52 40.66
N THR A 11 44.32 -46.93 40.10
CA THR A 11 44.19 -45.86 39.11
C THR A 11 43.47 -46.33 37.85
N LYS A 12 43.72 -47.57 37.38
CA LYS A 12 42.98 -48.15 36.25
C LYS A 12 41.50 -48.33 36.56
N GLN A 13 41.16 -48.71 37.78
CA GLN A 13 39.77 -48.87 38.21
C GLN A 13 39.05 -47.52 38.33
N ASP A 14 39.71 -46.50 38.85
CA ASP A 14 39.16 -45.13 38.93
C ASP A 14 38.89 -44.55 37.54
N TYR A 15 39.84 -44.68 36.60
CA TYR A 15 39.62 -44.26 35.20
C TYR A 15 38.49 -45.03 34.52
N TRP A 16 38.34 -46.32 34.81
CA TRP A 16 37.25 -47.12 34.24
C TRP A 16 35.88 -46.66 34.76
N MET A 17 35.78 -46.36 36.06
CA MET A 17 34.57 -45.81 36.67
C MET A 17 34.21 -44.42 36.10
N GLU A 18 35.20 -43.57 35.87
CA GLU A 18 34.99 -42.25 35.25
C GLU A 18 34.51 -42.37 33.80
N ILE A 19 35.06 -43.31 33.02
CA ILE A 19 34.60 -43.59 31.65
C ILE A 19 33.15 -44.10 31.65
N GLU A 20 32.76 -44.99 32.55
CA GLU A 20 31.37 -45.47 32.66
C GLU A 20 30.41 -44.36 33.10
N ALA A 21 30.82 -43.48 34.01
CA ALA A 21 30.04 -42.30 34.39
C ALA A 21 29.85 -41.34 33.20
N MET A 22 30.90 -41.12 32.40
CA MET A 22 30.82 -40.32 31.17
C MET A 22 29.89 -40.95 30.13
N LYS A 23 29.91 -42.27 29.95
CA LYS A 23 28.95 -42.98 29.07
C LYS A 23 27.51 -42.76 29.55
N GLY A 24 27.26 -42.85 30.86
CA GLY A 24 25.95 -42.54 31.45
C GLY A 24 25.48 -41.13 31.08
N ASN A 25 26.34 -40.12 31.26
CA ASN A 25 26.02 -38.73 30.91
C ASN A 25 25.78 -38.54 29.40
N VAL A 26 26.53 -39.22 28.53
CA VAL A 26 26.31 -39.17 27.08
C VAL A 26 24.93 -39.74 26.71
N THR A 27 24.55 -40.88 27.30
CA THR A 27 23.22 -41.47 27.02
C THR A 27 22.07 -40.60 27.51
N LEU A 28 22.25 -39.89 28.63
CA LEU A 28 21.27 -38.92 29.14
C LEU A 28 21.10 -37.75 28.19
N LEU A 29 22.22 -37.18 27.70
CA LEU A 29 22.21 -36.07 26.74
C LEU A 29 21.60 -36.48 25.40
N GLU A 30 21.83 -37.72 24.93
CA GLU A 30 21.20 -38.25 23.73
C GLU A 30 19.67 -38.38 23.88
N ARG A 31 19.20 -38.84 25.05
CA ARG A 31 17.77 -38.90 25.35
C ARG A 31 17.15 -37.50 25.40
N GLU A 32 17.82 -36.54 26.03
CA GLU A 32 17.35 -35.15 26.10
C GLU A 32 17.30 -34.50 24.71
N LYS A 33 18.33 -34.71 23.88
CA LYS A 33 18.35 -34.29 22.47
C LYS A 33 17.18 -34.87 21.69
N GLN A 34 16.84 -36.15 21.90
CA GLN A 34 15.71 -36.78 21.24
C GLN A 34 14.37 -36.19 21.71
N ASN A 35 14.21 -35.91 23.01
CA ASN A 35 13.03 -35.25 23.55
C ASN A 35 12.83 -33.85 22.95
N LEU A 36 13.90 -33.06 22.83
CA LEU A 36 13.86 -31.73 22.22
C LEU A 36 13.49 -31.80 20.72
N ARG A 37 13.99 -32.80 19.98
CA ARG A 37 13.60 -33.02 18.58
C ARG A 37 12.11 -33.35 18.45
N SER A 38 11.58 -34.22 19.30
CA SER A 38 10.15 -34.53 19.32
C SER A 38 9.30 -33.30 19.66
N ALA A 39 9.72 -32.49 20.64
CA ALA A 39 9.05 -31.26 21.02
C ALA A 39 9.04 -30.21 19.88
N LEU A 40 10.17 -30.06 19.18
CA LEU A 40 10.28 -29.18 18.01
C LEU A 40 9.30 -29.61 16.91
N TYR A 41 9.24 -30.91 16.61
CA TYR A 41 8.34 -31.47 15.61
C TYR A 41 6.86 -31.23 15.96
N THR A 42 6.47 -31.41 17.22
CA THR A 42 5.10 -31.08 17.66
C THR A 42 4.77 -29.59 17.55
N MET A 43 5.74 -28.70 17.86
CA MET A 43 5.54 -27.27 17.69
C MET A 43 5.38 -26.88 16.22
N GLU A 44 6.18 -27.45 15.30
CA GLU A 44 6.06 -27.19 13.86
C GLU A 44 4.68 -27.59 13.32
N ILE A 45 4.14 -28.71 13.77
CA ILE A 45 2.77 -29.13 13.44
C ILE A 45 1.74 -28.13 13.98
N ASP A 46 1.82 -27.76 15.25
CA ASP A 46 0.89 -26.80 15.88
C ASP A 46 0.95 -25.40 15.24
N PHE A 47 2.12 -24.96 14.79
CA PHE A 47 2.27 -23.71 14.04
C PHE A 47 1.69 -23.83 12.63
N GLY A 48 1.91 -24.95 11.95
CA GLY A 48 1.30 -25.24 10.65
C GLY A 48 -0.24 -25.28 10.72
N GLU A 49 -0.81 -25.92 11.74
CA GLU A 49 -2.25 -25.94 11.98
C GLU A 49 -2.81 -24.55 12.32
N ARG A 50 -2.11 -23.76 13.13
CA ARG A 50 -2.53 -22.37 13.41
C ARG A 50 -2.47 -21.50 12.17
N ALA A 51 -1.43 -21.63 11.34
CA ALA A 51 -1.30 -20.90 10.09
C ALA A 51 -2.40 -21.27 9.07
N THR A 52 -2.75 -22.56 8.98
CA THR A 52 -3.85 -23.01 8.10
C THR A 52 -5.22 -22.53 8.60
N ARG A 53 -5.47 -22.52 9.92
CA ARG A 53 -6.70 -21.93 10.50
C ARG A 53 -6.79 -20.43 10.24
N GLN A 54 -5.72 -19.67 10.46
CA GLN A 54 -5.68 -18.23 10.17
C GLN A 54 -5.91 -17.94 8.68
N ARG A 55 -5.33 -18.76 7.79
CA ARG A 55 -5.55 -18.63 6.36
C ARG A 55 -7.00 -18.92 5.97
N ALA A 56 -7.60 -19.96 6.53
CA ALA A 56 -9.01 -20.27 6.32
C ALA A 56 -9.96 -19.17 6.84
N GLU A 57 -9.61 -18.54 7.97
CA GLU A 57 -10.34 -17.39 8.52
C GLU A 57 -10.26 -16.17 7.60
N ILE A 58 -9.06 -15.85 7.08
CA ILE A 58 -8.86 -14.78 6.09
C ILE A 58 -9.66 -15.06 4.81
N ASP A 59 -9.61 -16.29 4.30
CA ASP A 59 -10.34 -16.69 3.09
C ASP A 59 -11.88 -16.60 3.30
N ALA A 60 -12.37 -16.95 4.49
CA ALA A 60 -13.79 -16.79 4.85
C ALA A 60 -14.21 -15.32 4.90
N LEU A 61 -13.41 -14.44 5.51
CA LEU A 61 -13.66 -13.00 5.54
C LEU A 61 -13.64 -12.37 4.13
N LEU A 62 -12.74 -12.82 3.25
CA LEU A 62 -12.70 -12.38 1.85
C LEU A 62 -13.95 -12.82 1.09
N ALA A 63 -14.43 -14.05 1.31
CA ALA A 63 -15.67 -14.55 0.71
C ALA A 63 -16.90 -13.75 1.19
N GLU A 64 -16.96 -13.42 2.48
CA GLU A 64 -18.03 -12.59 3.04
C GLU A 64 -18.02 -11.17 2.45
N ASN A 65 -16.84 -10.55 2.31
CA ASN A 65 -16.69 -9.24 1.69
C ASN A 65 -17.15 -9.25 0.22
N GLN A 66 -16.79 -10.29 -0.54
CA GLN A 66 -17.28 -10.46 -1.92
C GLN A 66 -18.80 -10.65 -1.98
N ALA A 67 -19.39 -11.38 -1.03
CA ALA A 67 -20.84 -11.54 -0.93
C ALA A 67 -21.52 -10.21 -0.60
N MET A 68 -20.98 -9.43 0.33
CA MET A 68 -21.46 -8.07 0.64
C MET A 68 -21.35 -7.14 -0.56
N LYS A 69 -20.25 -7.19 -1.31
CA LYS A 69 -20.07 -6.41 -2.54
C LYS A 69 -21.11 -6.78 -3.60
N LYS A 70 -21.40 -8.08 -3.77
CA LYS A 70 -22.49 -8.55 -4.65
C LYS A 70 -23.86 -8.05 -4.17
N ARG A 71 -24.15 -8.09 -2.86
CA ARG A 71 -25.38 -7.55 -2.26
C ARG A 71 -25.52 -6.04 -2.50
N CYS A 72 -24.45 -5.27 -2.29
CA CYS A 72 -24.42 -3.84 -2.60
C CYS A 72 -24.66 -3.55 -4.09
N MET A 73 -24.02 -4.30 -4.99
CA MET A 73 -24.24 -4.16 -6.43
C MET A 73 -25.68 -4.51 -6.81
N SER A 74 -26.30 -5.53 -6.20
CA SER A 74 -27.72 -5.85 -6.44
C SER A 74 -28.70 -4.81 -5.85
N MET A 75 -28.35 -4.19 -4.72
CA MET A 75 -29.13 -3.08 -4.16
C MET A 75 -29.01 -1.82 -5.03
N SER A 76 -27.84 -1.57 -5.62
CA SER A 76 -27.63 -0.47 -6.58
C SER A 76 -28.43 -0.67 -7.87
N THR A 77 -28.59 -1.91 -8.35
CA THR A 77 -29.44 -2.20 -9.52
C THR A 77 -30.93 -2.16 -9.18
N GLN A 78 -31.35 -2.52 -7.96
CA GLN A 78 -32.71 -2.27 -7.47
C GLN A 78 -33.01 -0.77 -7.26
N GLY A 79 -32.03 0.03 -6.83
CA GLY A 79 -32.14 1.49 -6.75
C GLY A 79 -32.23 2.15 -8.14
N ALA A 80 -31.50 1.64 -9.13
CA ALA A 80 -31.64 2.06 -10.52
C ALA A 80 -33.01 1.68 -11.11
N SER A 81 -33.56 0.52 -10.72
CA SER A 81 -34.93 0.10 -11.07
C SER A 81 -36.00 1.01 -10.44
N GLN A 82 -35.90 1.34 -9.14
CA GLN A 82 -36.82 2.29 -8.48
C GLN A 82 -36.69 3.72 -9.04
N SER A 83 -35.47 4.15 -9.41
CA SER A 83 -35.23 5.44 -10.06
C SER A 83 -35.81 5.48 -11.47
N SER A 84 -35.74 4.38 -12.22
CA SER A 84 -36.39 4.25 -13.53
C SER A 84 -37.91 4.23 -13.44
N LEU A 85 -38.48 3.60 -12.40
CA LEU A 85 -39.92 3.58 -12.13
C LEU A 85 -40.44 4.98 -11.75
N LEU A 86 -39.72 5.72 -10.90
CA LEU A 86 -40.04 7.11 -10.57
C LEU A 86 -39.90 8.05 -11.78
N LYS A 87 -38.90 7.85 -12.64
CA LYS A 87 -38.79 8.59 -13.92
C LYS A 87 -39.95 8.27 -14.87
N TYR A 88 -40.39 7.01 -14.93
CA TYR A 88 -41.53 6.62 -15.78
C TYR A 88 -42.85 7.20 -15.24
N GLN A 89 -43.05 7.18 -13.93
CA GLN A 89 -44.21 7.82 -13.27
C GLN A 89 -44.21 9.35 -13.45
N LEU A 90 -43.03 9.99 -13.33
CA LEU A 90 -42.89 11.43 -13.55
C LEU A 90 -43.15 11.82 -15.03
N ASN A 91 -42.64 11.03 -15.98
CA ASN A 91 -42.89 11.25 -17.41
C ASN A 91 -44.37 11.03 -17.77
N SER A 92 -45.03 10.04 -17.18
CA SER A 92 -46.48 9.82 -17.34
C SER A 92 -47.31 11.02 -16.86
N VAL A 93 -46.96 11.62 -15.72
CA VAL A 93 -47.64 12.83 -15.20
C VAL A 93 -47.36 14.05 -16.09
N ILE A 94 -46.17 14.15 -16.67
CA ILE A 94 -45.81 15.21 -17.62
C ILE A 94 -46.58 15.04 -18.95
N GLU A 95 -46.72 13.81 -19.46
CA GLU A 95 -47.47 13.51 -20.68
C GLU A 95 -48.98 13.77 -20.52
N GLU A 96 -49.58 13.48 -19.37
CA GLU A 96 -50.97 13.86 -19.07
C GLU A 96 -51.16 15.38 -19.05
N LYS A 97 -50.26 16.12 -18.39
CA LYS A 97 -50.31 17.60 -18.36
C LYS A 97 -50.04 18.24 -19.72
N LEU A 98 -49.28 17.58 -20.60
CA LEU A 98 -49.08 18.01 -21.99
C LEU A 98 -50.32 17.72 -22.86
N LYS A 99 -51.02 16.60 -22.64
CA LYS A 99 -52.31 16.30 -23.28
C LYS A 99 -53.40 17.31 -22.89
N GLU A 100 -53.47 17.71 -21.62
CA GLU A 100 -54.38 18.80 -21.17
C GLU A 100 -54.06 20.14 -21.85
N LYS A 101 -52.77 20.45 -22.07
CA LYS A 101 -52.38 21.69 -22.78
C LYS A 101 -52.59 21.62 -24.30
N LEU A 102 -52.54 20.43 -24.91
CA LEU A 102 -52.82 20.23 -26.34
C LEU A 102 -54.32 20.24 -26.67
N GLN A 103 -55.18 19.91 -25.70
CA GLN A 103 -56.63 20.07 -25.84
C GLN A 103 -57.09 21.54 -25.83
N GLY A 104 -56.24 22.48 -25.40
CA GLY A 104 -56.48 23.93 -25.54
C GLY A 104 -56.14 24.54 -26.91
N LYS A 105 -55.52 23.77 -27.82
CA LYS A 105 -55.09 24.27 -29.15
C LYS A 105 -56.06 23.94 -30.30
N ALA A 106 -57.17 23.26 -30.01
CA ALA A 106 -58.22 22.94 -30.97
C ALA A 106 -59.25 24.07 -31.20
N GLN A 107 -59.09 25.22 -30.53
CA GLN A 107 -60.01 26.36 -30.64
C GLN A 107 -59.52 27.48 -31.58
N VAL A 108 -58.38 27.30 -32.24
CA VAL A 108 -57.79 28.30 -33.16
C VAL A 108 -57.90 27.90 -34.64
N GLU A 109 -58.12 26.62 -34.96
CA GLU A 109 -58.30 26.16 -36.35
C GLU A 109 -59.73 26.36 -36.90
N HIS A 110 -60.72 26.64 -36.04
CA HIS A 110 -62.10 26.86 -36.48
C HIS A 110 -62.33 28.23 -37.19
N ASN A 111 -61.36 29.15 -37.14
CA ASN A 111 -61.44 30.46 -37.83
C ASN A 111 -60.81 30.47 -39.23
N ARG A 112 -60.16 29.38 -39.66
CA ARG A 112 -59.50 29.30 -40.97
C ARG A 112 -60.48 28.88 -42.09
N ASP A 113 -61.35 27.92 -41.80
CA ASP A 113 -62.32 27.39 -42.78
C ASP A 113 -63.49 28.34 -43.10
N HIS A 114 -63.68 29.39 -42.29
CA HIS A 114 -64.68 30.43 -42.54
C HIS A 114 -64.28 31.35 -43.71
N TRP A 115 -62.98 31.56 -43.98
CA TRP A 115 -62.51 32.50 -45.00
C TRP A 115 -62.30 31.87 -46.38
N GLU A 116 -62.06 30.57 -46.47
CA GLU A 116 -61.91 29.86 -47.75
C GLU A 116 -63.25 29.67 -48.50
N ARG A 117 -64.39 29.84 -47.83
CA ARG A 117 -65.73 29.77 -48.46
C ARG A 117 -66.24 31.09 -49.06
N LYS A 118 -65.57 32.23 -48.84
CA LYS A 118 -66.00 33.56 -49.35
C LYS A 118 -65.40 33.97 -50.70
N PHE A 119 -64.45 33.21 -51.25
CA PHE A 119 -63.83 33.50 -52.55
C PHE A 119 -64.26 32.57 -53.70
N ALA A 120 -65.21 31.67 -53.45
CA ALA A 120 -66.03 31.13 -54.53
C ALA A 120 -67.02 32.23 -54.96
N VAL A 121 -67.19 32.43 -56.27
CA VAL A 121 -68.15 33.35 -56.93
C VAL A 121 -67.56 34.69 -57.40
N VAL A 122 -66.58 34.64 -58.31
CA VAL A 122 -66.54 35.55 -59.48
C VAL A 122 -65.89 34.79 -60.64
N GLY A 123 -66.67 34.40 -61.65
CA GLY A 123 -66.11 33.92 -62.92
C GLY A 123 -66.75 32.65 -63.48
N SER A 124 -68.07 32.61 -63.62
CA SER A 124 -68.71 31.60 -64.48
C SER A 124 -70.01 32.13 -65.06
N ARG A 125 -69.92 32.66 -66.30
CA ARG A 125 -70.96 32.68 -67.36
C ARG A 125 -70.53 33.61 -68.51
N TYR A 126 -69.68 33.13 -69.41
CA TYR A 126 -69.92 33.30 -70.85
C TYR A 126 -69.56 31.98 -71.50
N LYS A 127 -70.62 31.24 -71.75
CA LYS A 127 -70.70 29.82 -72.03
C LYS A 127 -70.96 29.70 -73.53
N ILE A 128 -70.39 28.66 -74.14
CA ILE A 128 -70.94 28.03 -75.36
C ILE A 128 -70.69 28.91 -76.61
N ASP A 129 -69.47 29.07 -77.10
CA ASP A 129 -69.01 28.33 -78.30
C ASP A 129 -67.48 28.12 -78.35
N ARG A 130 -66.77 28.46 -77.27
CA ARG A 130 -65.30 28.31 -77.12
C ARG A 130 -64.88 26.92 -76.58
N LEU A 131 -65.83 26.13 -76.10
CA LEU A 131 -65.59 24.88 -75.36
C LEU A 131 -65.15 23.71 -76.25
N LEU A 132 -65.55 23.66 -77.53
CA LEU A 132 -65.20 22.54 -78.42
C LEU A 132 -63.78 22.62 -78.98
N TYR A 133 -63.21 23.82 -79.09
CA TYR A 133 -61.79 24.00 -79.47
C TYR A 133 -60.87 24.01 -78.24
N GLU A 134 -61.32 24.57 -77.11
CA GLU A 134 -60.59 24.52 -75.84
C GLU A 134 -60.56 23.15 -75.19
N GLU A 135 -61.57 22.29 -75.34
CA GLU A 135 -61.47 20.90 -74.85
C GLU A 135 -60.48 20.08 -75.68
N ALA A 136 -60.33 20.36 -76.98
CA ALA A 136 -59.32 19.70 -77.83
C ALA A 136 -57.90 20.23 -77.56
N MET A 137 -57.74 21.55 -77.37
CA MET A 137 -56.47 22.17 -76.96
C MET A 137 -56.09 21.83 -75.53
N LYS A 138 -56.98 21.93 -74.54
CA LYS A 138 -56.72 21.51 -73.15
C LYS A 138 -56.48 20.01 -73.02
N LYS A 139 -57.00 19.18 -73.93
CA LYS A 139 -56.71 17.75 -73.94
C LYS A 139 -55.36 17.44 -74.61
N ARG A 140 -54.83 18.35 -75.44
CA ARG A 140 -53.43 18.32 -75.90
C ARG A 140 -52.49 18.93 -74.87
N GLU A 141 -52.78 20.10 -74.33
CA GLU A 141 -52.04 20.74 -73.23
C GLU A 141 -52.00 19.86 -71.99
N LYS A 142 -53.12 19.33 -71.48
CA LYS A 142 -53.09 18.39 -70.33
C LYS A 142 -52.33 17.12 -70.64
N LYS A 143 -52.23 16.72 -71.90
CA LYS A 143 -51.50 15.51 -72.29
C LYS A 143 -50.01 15.79 -72.44
N GLU A 144 -49.63 16.94 -73.01
CA GLU A 144 -48.25 17.43 -73.08
C GLU A 144 -47.71 17.83 -71.71
N GLU A 145 -48.54 18.45 -70.86
CA GLU A 145 -48.22 18.80 -69.48
C GLU A 145 -48.15 17.55 -68.61
N ALA A 146 -49.05 16.55 -68.79
CA ALA A 146 -48.91 15.25 -68.16
C ALA A 146 -47.67 14.48 -68.66
N GLU A 147 -47.32 14.56 -69.95
CA GLU A 147 -46.12 13.93 -70.50
C GLU A 147 -44.83 14.64 -70.02
N MET A 148 -44.84 15.96 -69.88
CA MET A 148 -43.73 16.76 -69.31
C MET A 148 -43.58 16.55 -67.80
N GLU A 149 -44.69 16.46 -67.06
CA GLU A 149 -44.72 16.11 -65.63
C GLU A 149 -44.26 14.67 -65.41
N GLU A 150 -44.67 13.74 -66.28
CA GLU A 150 -44.21 12.35 -66.26
C GLU A 150 -42.71 12.26 -66.63
N GLN A 151 -42.24 13.07 -67.58
CA GLN A 151 -40.82 13.18 -67.89
C GLN A 151 -40.00 13.81 -66.74
N ARG A 152 -40.50 14.85 -66.06
CA ARG A 152 -39.87 15.40 -64.85
C ARG A 152 -39.83 14.38 -63.72
N ARG A 153 -40.93 13.67 -63.47
CA ARG A 153 -40.96 12.57 -62.49
C ARG A 153 -39.98 11.46 -62.85
N LYS A 154 -39.89 11.07 -64.13
CA LYS A 154 -38.89 10.08 -64.59
C LYS A 154 -37.46 10.60 -64.46
N ALA A 155 -37.21 11.88 -64.71
CA ALA A 155 -35.89 12.49 -64.56
C ALA A 155 -35.48 12.59 -63.09
N GLU A 156 -36.38 13.02 -62.20
CA GLU A 156 -36.18 13.07 -60.75
C GLU A 156 -36.00 11.67 -60.15
N LEU A 157 -36.76 10.67 -60.61
CA LEU A 157 -36.56 9.26 -60.24
C LEU A 157 -35.17 8.76 -60.67
N ARG A 158 -34.74 9.04 -61.91
CA ARG A 158 -33.41 8.65 -62.39
C ARG A 158 -32.27 9.37 -61.66
N GLU A 159 -32.45 10.63 -61.29
CA GLU A 159 -31.45 11.40 -60.54
C GLU A 159 -31.39 10.93 -59.08
N SER A 160 -32.54 10.62 -58.47
CA SER A 160 -32.64 10.00 -57.15
C SER A 160 -32.01 8.59 -57.14
N GLU A 161 -32.28 7.77 -58.16
CA GLU A 161 -31.65 6.45 -58.35
C GLU A 161 -30.14 6.53 -58.52
N ARG A 162 -29.61 7.62 -59.10
CA ARG A 162 -28.15 7.86 -59.20
C ARG A 162 -27.53 8.39 -57.91
N LYS A 163 -28.24 9.22 -57.14
CA LYS A 163 -27.74 9.79 -55.88
C LYS A 163 -27.81 8.83 -54.69
N MET A 164 -28.75 7.88 -54.70
CA MET A 164 -28.88 6.87 -53.65
C MET A 164 -27.63 5.98 -53.46
N PRO A 165 -26.97 5.44 -54.51
CA PRO A 165 -25.73 4.70 -54.35
C PRO A 165 -24.56 5.58 -53.88
N GLU A 166 -24.43 6.82 -54.37
CA GLU A 166 -23.39 7.75 -53.91
C GLU A 166 -23.55 8.10 -52.42
N MET A 167 -24.77 8.38 -51.94
CA MET A 167 -25.01 8.61 -50.51
C MET A 167 -24.68 7.36 -49.67
N ARG A 168 -25.00 6.16 -50.15
CA ARG A 168 -24.68 4.91 -49.45
C ARG A 168 -23.17 4.65 -49.38
N GLU A 169 -22.42 4.93 -50.44
CA GLU A 169 -20.95 4.81 -50.42
C GLU A 169 -20.34 5.82 -49.45
N GLN A 170 -20.82 7.06 -49.47
CA GLN A 170 -20.33 8.12 -48.58
C GLN A 170 -20.66 7.84 -47.11
N GLU A 171 -21.81 7.23 -46.81
CA GLU A 171 -22.18 6.76 -45.48
C GLU A 171 -21.30 5.59 -45.03
N MET A 172 -21.05 4.60 -45.90
CA MET A 172 -20.13 3.50 -45.61
C MET A 172 -18.70 3.99 -45.34
N GLU A 173 -18.22 5.00 -46.06
CA GLU A 173 -16.88 5.54 -45.86
C GLU A 173 -16.77 6.32 -44.55
N ARG A 174 -17.81 7.09 -44.17
CA ARG A 174 -17.89 7.73 -42.85
C ARG A 174 -17.90 6.71 -41.72
N ASP A 175 -18.65 5.62 -41.87
CA ASP A 175 -18.70 4.54 -40.88
C ASP A 175 -17.34 3.83 -40.76
N ARG A 176 -16.65 3.58 -41.88
CA ARG A 176 -15.28 3.03 -41.87
C ARG A 176 -14.29 3.97 -41.18
N ALA A 177 -14.34 5.27 -41.48
CA ALA A 177 -13.48 6.27 -40.86
C ALA A 177 -13.75 6.41 -39.35
N LYS A 178 -15.03 6.40 -38.94
CA LYS A 178 -15.43 6.44 -37.54
C LYS A 178 -14.92 5.20 -36.79
N LYS A 179 -15.11 4.01 -37.37
CA LYS A 179 -14.63 2.74 -36.80
C LYS A 179 -13.10 2.73 -36.65
N MET A 180 -12.36 3.21 -37.65
CA MET A 180 -10.90 3.31 -37.59
C MET A 180 -10.46 4.29 -36.48
N LYS A 181 -11.16 5.42 -36.31
CA LYS A 181 -10.86 6.37 -35.24
C LYS A 181 -11.16 5.80 -33.85
N GLU A 182 -12.27 5.09 -33.69
CA GLU A 182 -12.63 4.40 -32.44
C GLU A 182 -11.61 3.32 -32.09
N GLU A 183 -11.15 2.53 -33.07
CA GLU A 183 -10.11 1.52 -32.89
C GLU A 183 -8.76 2.15 -32.50
N GLN A 184 -8.39 3.28 -33.11
CA GLN A 184 -7.17 4.03 -32.74
C GLN A 184 -7.26 4.63 -31.33
N GLU A 185 -8.41 5.20 -30.96
CA GLU A 185 -8.62 5.77 -29.62
C GLU A 185 -8.64 4.67 -28.54
N GLU A 186 -9.27 3.53 -28.82
CA GLU A 186 -9.26 2.40 -27.92
C GLU A 186 -7.86 1.79 -27.78
N ALA A 187 -7.11 1.64 -28.87
CA ALA A 187 -5.73 1.19 -28.84
C ALA A 187 -4.84 2.17 -28.04
N ALA A 188 -5.01 3.49 -28.23
CA ALA A 188 -4.29 4.50 -27.48
C ALA A 188 -4.66 4.50 -25.99
N ARG A 189 -5.93 4.26 -25.64
CA ARG A 189 -6.37 4.12 -24.25
C ARG A 189 -5.75 2.88 -23.60
N ARG A 190 -5.80 1.72 -24.27
CA ARG A 190 -5.19 0.48 -23.78
C ARG A 190 -3.68 0.65 -23.58
N ALA A 191 -2.97 1.29 -24.51
CA ALA A 191 -1.54 1.57 -24.37
C ALA A 191 -1.23 2.44 -23.13
N ARG A 192 -2.04 3.47 -22.84
CA ARG A 192 -1.86 4.31 -21.64
C ARG A 192 -2.13 3.54 -20.34
N GLU A 193 -3.15 2.69 -20.33
CA GLU A 193 -3.48 1.85 -19.18
C GLU A 193 -2.37 0.84 -18.90
N GLU A 194 -1.83 0.21 -19.94
CA GLU A 194 -0.68 -0.70 -19.83
C GLU A 194 0.58 0.01 -19.32
N ASP A 195 0.87 1.21 -19.82
CA ASP A 195 2.04 1.98 -19.36
C ASP A 195 1.88 2.43 -17.90
N TYR A 196 0.69 2.87 -17.49
CA TYR A 196 0.40 3.20 -16.10
C TYR A 196 0.54 1.97 -15.18
N GLN A 197 0.03 0.81 -15.62
CA GLN A 197 0.14 -0.42 -14.87
C GLN A 197 1.61 -0.87 -14.75
N LYS A 198 2.39 -0.81 -15.84
CA LYS A 198 3.83 -1.09 -15.82
C LYS A 198 4.59 -0.16 -14.87
N GLN A 199 4.26 1.14 -14.84
CA GLN A 199 4.88 2.09 -13.91
C GLN A 199 4.57 1.76 -12.46
N ARG A 200 3.31 1.45 -12.16
CA ARG A 200 2.87 1.06 -10.82
C ARG A 200 3.53 -0.23 -10.35
N ASP A 201 3.59 -1.23 -11.21
CA ASP A 201 4.23 -2.52 -10.91
C ASP A 201 5.75 -2.35 -10.74
N ALA A 202 6.39 -1.50 -11.54
CA ALA A 202 7.80 -1.17 -11.39
C ALA A 202 8.09 -0.41 -10.08
N GLU A 203 7.24 0.51 -9.67
CA GLU A 203 7.38 1.22 -8.38
C GLU A 203 7.19 0.28 -7.20
N PHE A 204 6.16 -0.58 -7.25
CA PHE A 204 5.93 -1.60 -6.22
C PHE A 204 7.09 -2.58 -6.12
N ALA A 205 7.63 -3.06 -7.24
CA ALA A 205 8.80 -3.93 -7.28
C ALA A 205 10.06 -3.25 -6.70
N LYS A 206 10.27 -1.96 -7.00
CA LYS A 206 11.37 -1.18 -6.41
C LYS A 206 11.24 -1.05 -4.90
N GLU A 207 10.06 -0.76 -4.38
CA GLU A 207 9.83 -0.65 -2.94
C GLU A 207 9.98 -2.01 -2.23
N GLN A 208 9.51 -3.10 -2.84
CA GLN A 208 9.77 -4.45 -2.31
C GLN A 208 11.26 -4.78 -2.27
N ALA A 209 12.00 -4.49 -3.34
CA ALA A 209 13.44 -4.72 -3.39
C ALA A 209 14.19 -3.89 -2.33
N ARG A 210 13.76 -2.63 -2.13
CA ARG A 210 14.28 -1.73 -1.09
C ARG A 210 14.01 -2.28 0.31
N GLN A 211 12.79 -2.74 0.58
CA GLN A 211 12.43 -3.37 1.85
C GLN A 211 13.19 -4.66 2.12
N ALA A 212 13.37 -5.52 1.11
CA ALA A 212 14.18 -6.73 1.23
C ALA A 212 15.63 -6.38 1.59
N THR A 213 16.22 -5.42 0.86
CA THR A 213 17.58 -4.92 1.12
C THR A 213 17.73 -4.36 2.54
N TRP A 214 16.74 -3.58 3.00
CA TRP A 214 16.75 -3.04 4.37
C TRP A 214 16.63 -4.14 5.44
N LYS A 215 15.79 -5.16 5.21
CA LYS A 215 15.68 -6.30 6.13
C LYS A 215 17.01 -7.06 6.22
N ASP A 216 17.63 -7.35 5.08
CA ASP A 216 18.93 -8.03 5.05
C ASP A 216 20.01 -7.21 5.76
N ALA A 217 20.04 -5.89 5.52
CA ALA A 217 20.93 -4.97 6.22
C ALA A 217 20.68 -4.94 7.74
N THR A 218 19.41 -4.96 8.15
CA THR A 218 19.00 -5.01 9.56
C THR A 218 19.48 -6.30 10.22
N TYR A 219 19.31 -7.45 9.56
CA TYR A 219 19.79 -8.74 10.07
C TYR A 219 21.32 -8.79 10.17
N ALA A 220 22.01 -8.28 9.14
CA ALA A 220 23.47 -8.19 9.16
C ALA A 220 23.97 -7.31 10.31
N GLU A 221 23.30 -6.18 10.56
CA GLU A 221 23.67 -5.27 11.64
C GLU A 221 23.37 -5.85 13.02
N LEU A 222 22.22 -6.51 13.19
CA LEU A 222 21.91 -7.27 14.40
C LEU A 222 22.97 -8.33 14.67
N TYR A 223 23.34 -9.11 13.65
CA TYR A 223 24.38 -10.12 13.81
C TYR A 223 25.72 -9.50 14.21
N ARG A 224 26.11 -8.38 13.58
CA ARG A 224 27.34 -7.65 13.96
C ARG A 224 27.30 -7.17 15.42
N CYS A 225 26.18 -6.57 15.84
CA CYS A 225 25.98 -6.13 17.22
C CYS A 225 26.09 -7.31 18.19
N TYR A 226 25.43 -8.42 17.87
CA TYR A 226 25.52 -9.66 18.62
C TYR A 226 26.95 -10.16 18.75
N THR A 227 27.70 -10.30 17.65
CA THR A 227 29.09 -10.79 17.67
C THR A 227 30.00 -9.87 18.48
N ARG A 228 29.88 -8.54 18.31
CA ARG A 228 30.63 -7.56 19.11
C ARG A 228 30.32 -7.73 20.59
N ASP A 229 29.04 -7.85 20.92
CA ASP A 229 28.54 -7.85 22.29
C ASP A 229 28.80 -9.19 23.02
N HIS A 230 28.89 -10.29 22.27
CA HIS A 230 29.19 -11.62 22.77
C HIS A 230 30.49 -11.67 23.60
N ARG A 231 31.50 -10.84 23.27
CA ARG A 231 32.78 -10.79 24.01
C ARG A 231 32.61 -10.37 25.47
N PHE A 232 31.59 -9.57 25.77
CA PHE A 232 31.30 -9.10 27.13
C PHE A 232 30.52 -10.16 27.94
N ILE A 233 29.68 -10.93 27.25
CA ILE A 233 28.82 -11.94 27.88
C ILE A 233 29.60 -13.22 28.18
N SER A 234 30.42 -13.71 27.25
CA SER A 234 31.04 -15.04 27.38
C SER A 234 32.14 -15.13 28.42
N ARG A 235 32.74 -14.00 28.82
CA ARG A 235 33.96 -14.00 29.64
C ARG A 235 33.68 -13.88 31.13
N ARG A 236 32.65 -13.11 31.52
CA ARG A 236 32.39 -12.75 32.93
C ARG A 236 30.90 -12.43 33.15
N PRO A 237 30.37 -12.66 34.37
CA PRO A 237 29.04 -12.18 34.73
C PRO A 237 28.92 -10.67 34.57
N TRP A 238 27.78 -10.21 34.06
CA TRP A 238 27.51 -8.79 33.86
C TRP A 238 27.65 -8.00 35.18
N ASN A 239 28.40 -6.90 35.14
CA ASN A 239 28.62 -6.00 36.26
C ASN A 239 28.84 -4.56 35.76
N ASN A 240 28.89 -3.59 36.67
CA ASN A 240 29.03 -2.17 36.34
C ASN A 240 30.28 -1.85 35.50
N GLY A 241 31.39 -2.55 35.75
CA GLY A 241 32.62 -2.37 34.97
C GLY A 241 32.45 -2.82 33.52
N ILE A 242 31.81 -3.97 33.29
CA ILE A 242 31.50 -4.46 31.94
C ILE A 242 30.51 -3.53 31.23
N ALA A 243 29.51 -3.03 31.95
CA ALA A 243 28.57 -2.05 31.41
C ALA A 243 29.29 -0.78 30.91
N PHE A 244 30.24 -0.28 31.71
CA PHE A 244 31.08 0.85 31.36
C PHE A 244 32.01 0.56 30.18
N GLU A 245 32.71 -0.59 30.18
CA GLU A 245 33.58 -1.01 29.07
C GLU A 245 32.81 -1.07 27.75
N ARG A 246 31.63 -1.72 27.75
CA ARG A 246 30.75 -1.76 26.59
C ARG A 246 30.37 -0.35 26.15
N PHE A 247 29.88 0.48 27.07
CA PHE A 247 29.48 1.85 26.75
C PHE A 247 30.61 2.64 26.10
N HIS A 248 31.83 2.56 26.65
CA HIS A 248 32.99 3.25 26.12
C HIS A 248 33.36 2.79 24.70
N ASP A 249 33.35 1.48 24.44
CA ASP A 249 33.61 0.93 23.11
C ASP A 249 32.56 1.39 22.09
N LEU A 250 31.28 1.38 22.49
CA LEU A 250 30.18 1.84 21.65
C LEU A 250 30.23 3.32 21.32
N MET A 251 30.71 4.16 22.24
CA MET A 251 30.85 5.60 21.96
C MET A 251 31.78 5.83 20.77
N GLY A 252 32.92 5.14 20.72
CA GLY A 252 33.85 5.22 19.61
C GLY A 252 33.22 4.76 18.29
N GLU A 253 32.56 3.59 18.30
CA GLU A 253 31.86 3.08 17.12
C GLU A 253 30.76 4.03 16.63
N PHE A 254 29.93 4.54 17.54
CA PHE A 254 28.77 5.39 17.23
C PHE A 254 29.17 6.77 16.67
N GLU A 255 30.26 7.34 17.16
CA GLU A 255 30.81 8.59 16.62
C GLU A 255 31.42 8.41 15.23
N ALA A 256 32.14 7.30 15.01
CA ALA A 256 32.81 7.02 13.74
C ALA A 256 31.84 6.60 12.62
N ARG A 257 30.70 6.00 12.97
CA ARG A 257 29.80 5.39 12.00
C ARG A 257 28.84 6.37 11.32
N THR A 258 28.53 6.14 10.06
CA THR A 258 27.41 6.82 9.37
C THR A 258 26.26 5.84 9.23
N PHE A 259 25.08 6.23 9.70
CA PHE A 259 23.88 5.41 9.63
C PHE A 259 23.14 5.67 8.32
N LEU A 260 22.89 4.60 7.56
CA LEU A 260 22.28 4.63 6.22
C LEU A 260 21.28 3.48 6.12
N GLU A 261 20.54 3.39 5.01
CA GLU A 261 19.57 2.30 4.80
C GLU A 261 20.25 0.91 4.75
N GLN A 262 21.49 0.85 4.25
CA GLN A 262 22.32 -0.37 4.21
C GLN A 262 23.05 -0.64 5.55
N GLN A 263 23.01 0.31 6.48
CA GLN A 263 23.59 0.21 7.82
C GLN A 263 22.62 0.84 8.82
N PRO A 264 21.46 0.20 9.03
CA PRO A 264 20.39 0.78 9.83
C PRO A 264 20.84 0.96 11.28
N LEU A 265 20.37 2.02 11.92
CA LEU A 265 20.55 2.23 13.35
C LEU A 265 19.70 1.22 14.13
N MET A 266 20.37 0.38 14.90
CA MET A 266 19.76 -0.53 15.88
C MET A 266 19.87 0.05 17.30
N LEU A 267 18.98 -0.38 18.19
CA LEU A 267 18.98 0.03 19.60
C LEU A 267 20.33 -0.28 20.26
N GLU A 268 20.95 -1.39 19.89
CA GLU A 268 22.23 -1.90 20.37
C GLU A 268 23.44 -1.13 19.84
N ASN A 269 23.27 -0.29 18.82
CA ASN A 269 24.34 0.58 18.31
C ASN A 269 24.57 1.81 19.19
N ILE A 270 23.54 2.24 19.92
CA ILE A 270 23.60 3.49 20.67
C ILE A 270 24.30 3.23 22.01
N PRO A 271 25.30 4.03 22.38
CA PRO A 271 26.00 3.91 23.66
C PRO A 271 25.09 4.42 24.78
N TRP A 272 24.10 3.65 25.19
CA TRP A 272 23.20 4.05 26.28
C TRP A 272 23.95 4.04 27.63
N PRO A 273 23.97 5.15 28.39
CA PRO A 273 24.64 5.21 29.69
C PRO A 273 23.79 4.52 30.77
N THR A 274 23.75 3.19 30.77
CA THR A 274 23.01 2.38 31.77
C THR A 274 23.91 1.28 32.34
N LEU A 275 23.59 0.85 33.57
CA LEU A 275 24.26 -0.29 34.21
C LEU A 275 23.57 -1.62 33.91
N TYR A 276 22.39 -1.59 33.30
CA TYR A 276 21.64 -2.78 32.92
C TYR A 276 22.21 -3.44 31.66
N PRO A 277 22.15 -4.78 31.57
CA PRO A 277 22.52 -5.46 30.33
C PRO A 277 21.53 -5.09 29.23
N ILE A 278 22.07 -4.57 28.12
CA ILE A 278 21.30 -4.17 26.92
C ILE A 278 21.22 -5.33 25.91
N PHE A 279 21.85 -6.47 26.20
CA PHE A 279 21.98 -7.56 25.23
C PHE A 279 20.73 -8.42 25.10
N TYR A 280 20.30 -8.57 23.84
CA TYR A 280 19.41 -9.54 23.22
C TYR A 280 18.28 -10.18 24.05
N HIS A 281 17.07 -9.76 23.68
CA HIS A 281 16.09 -10.64 23.03
C HIS A 281 16.74 -11.96 22.57
N SER A 282 16.62 -12.99 23.40
CA SER A 282 16.96 -14.35 22.98
C SER A 282 16.24 -14.63 21.66
N ILE A 283 16.98 -15.15 20.69
CA ILE A 283 16.41 -15.70 19.44
C ILE A 283 15.37 -16.80 19.76
N SER A 284 15.38 -17.32 21.00
CA SER A 284 14.22 -17.95 21.61
C SER A 284 13.25 -16.87 22.11
N GLN A 285 12.13 -16.71 21.41
CA GLN A 285 11.00 -15.79 21.69
C GLN A 285 10.40 -15.87 23.12
N SER A 286 11.00 -16.60 24.06
CA SER A 286 10.45 -17.00 25.36
C SER A 286 11.06 -16.29 26.58
N LEU A 287 11.94 -15.30 26.44
CA LEU A 287 12.42 -14.51 27.60
C LEU A 287 12.03 -13.03 27.48
N VAL A 288 11.00 -12.71 28.26
CA VAL A 288 10.14 -11.52 28.34
C VAL A 288 10.86 -10.21 28.75
N PHE A 289 12.20 -10.19 28.80
CA PHE A 289 12.97 -9.04 29.28
C PHE A 289 13.89 -8.46 28.20
N GLY A 290 13.36 -8.22 27.01
CA GLY A 290 14.06 -7.43 25.99
C GLY A 290 14.25 -6.00 26.49
N PHE A 291 15.49 -5.51 26.48
CA PHE A 291 15.76 -4.09 26.71
C PHE A 291 15.05 -3.26 25.63
N ARG A 292 14.29 -2.24 26.05
CA ARG A 292 13.60 -1.33 25.15
C ARG A 292 14.06 0.10 25.40
N ALA A 293 13.93 0.97 24.39
CA ALA A 293 14.29 2.38 24.52
C ALA A 293 13.48 3.08 25.62
N GLU A 294 12.24 2.65 25.88
CA GLU A 294 11.40 3.18 26.96
C GLU A 294 11.95 2.88 28.36
N ASN A 295 12.84 1.88 28.49
CA ASN A 295 13.47 1.56 29.78
C ASN A 295 14.60 2.54 30.13
N ILE A 296 14.98 3.43 29.21
CA ILE A 296 15.91 4.53 29.49
C ILE A 296 15.19 5.59 30.32
N THR A 297 15.50 5.61 31.61
CA THR A 297 15.00 6.62 32.53
C THR A 297 16.13 7.51 33.02
N TRP A 298 15.77 8.71 33.48
CA TRP A 298 16.71 9.66 34.07
C TRP A 298 17.55 9.03 35.19
N ALA A 299 16.90 8.27 36.09
CA ALA A 299 17.55 7.64 37.23
C ALA A 299 18.64 6.64 36.82
N GLU A 300 18.44 5.92 35.70
CA GLU A 300 19.46 4.98 35.21
C GLU A 300 20.70 5.68 34.66
N VAL A 301 20.50 6.82 34.00
CA VAL A 301 21.60 7.66 33.53
C VAL A 301 22.39 8.21 34.71
N GLU A 302 21.71 8.71 35.75
CA GLU A 302 22.38 9.21 36.96
C GLU A 302 23.13 8.11 37.72
N LYS A 303 22.55 6.91 37.85
CA LYS A 303 23.23 5.76 38.47
C LYS A 303 24.50 5.39 37.71
N PHE A 304 24.45 5.36 36.38
CA PHE A 304 25.61 5.10 35.54
C PHE A 304 26.73 6.12 35.80
N PHE A 305 26.42 7.42 35.73
CA PHE A 305 27.44 8.46 35.96
C PHE A 305 27.91 8.53 37.42
N SER A 306 27.07 8.16 38.40
CA SER A 306 27.48 8.06 39.80
C SER A 306 28.54 6.96 39.99
N TYR A 307 28.35 5.81 39.35
CA TYR A 307 29.35 4.75 39.34
C TYR A 307 30.67 5.23 38.71
N VAL A 308 30.62 5.89 37.54
CA VAL A 308 31.83 6.38 36.88
C VAL A 308 32.56 7.42 37.74
N ALA A 309 31.84 8.33 38.39
CA ALA A 309 32.42 9.35 39.27
C ALA A 309 33.14 8.73 40.49
N MET A 310 32.69 7.58 40.97
CA MET A 310 33.33 6.85 42.07
C MET A 310 34.52 6.01 41.61
N ALA A 311 34.44 5.41 40.42
CA ALA A 311 35.41 4.44 39.93
C ALA A 311 36.61 5.07 39.19
N TYR A 312 36.45 6.29 38.65
CA TYR A 312 37.46 6.93 37.79
C TYR A 312 37.85 8.33 38.30
N GLN A 313 39.01 8.81 37.83
CA GLN A 313 39.50 10.14 38.17
C GLN A 313 38.58 11.26 37.66
N VAL A 314 38.58 12.40 38.37
CA VAL A 314 37.69 13.53 38.12
C VAL A 314 37.88 14.10 36.71
N GLU A 315 39.12 14.17 36.22
CA GLU A 315 39.46 14.67 34.89
C GLU A 315 38.85 13.78 33.80
N TYR A 316 38.98 12.46 33.97
CA TYR A 316 38.40 11.47 33.06
C TYR A 316 36.88 11.53 33.07
N TYR A 317 36.26 11.59 34.26
CA TYR A 317 34.82 11.74 34.42
C TYR A 317 34.30 13.00 33.71
N ASN A 318 34.95 14.15 33.92
CA ASN A 318 34.56 15.41 33.30
C ASN A 318 34.65 15.34 31.77
N GLY A 319 35.73 14.77 31.24
CA GLY A 319 35.91 14.55 29.80
C GLY A 319 34.86 13.62 29.20
N LEU A 320 34.51 12.55 29.91
CA LEU A 320 33.45 11.64 29.50
C LEU A 320 32.09 12.34 29.45
N VAL A 321 31.70 13.04 30.53
CA VAL A 321 30.42 13.77 30.59
C VAL A 321 30.30 14.77 29.44
N GLU A 322 31.36 15.52 29.13
CA GLU A 322 31.36 16.44 27.99
C GLU A 322 31.19 15.73 26.65
N ARG A 323 31.87 14.60 26.44
CA ARG A 323 31.75 13.81 25.21
C ARG A 323 30.34 13.25 25.06
N VAL A 324 29.77 12.67 26.11
CA VAL A 324 28.41 12.09 26.04
C VAL A 324 27.35 13.16 25.85
N HIS A 325 27.48 14.33 26.50
CA HIS A 325 26.60 15.48 26.27
C HIS A 325 26.58 15.89 24.79
N ARG A 326 27.74 15.88 24.13
CA ARG A 326 27.87 16.19 22.69
C ARG A 326 27.26 15.12 21.80
N ILE A 327 27.47 13.84 22.11
CA ILE A 327 26.94 12.70 21.34
C ILE A 327 25.41 12.71 21.37
N PHE A 328 24.81 12.92 22.55
CA PHE A 328 23.36 12.88 22.75
C PHE A 328 22.67 14.22 22.51
N HIS A 329 23.38 15.24 22.04
CA HIS A 329 22.75 16.53 21.73
C HIS A 329 21.70 16.36 20.61
N PRO A 330 20.45 16.83 20.80
CA PRO A 330 19.39 16.64 19.80
C PRO A 330 19.77 17.18 18.42
N ASP A 331 20.41 18.36 18.35
CA ASP A 331 20.86 18.93 17.08
C ASP A 331 21.95 18.08 16.40
N LYS A 332 22.79 17.39 17.19
CA LYS A 332 23.82 16.51 16.61
C LYS A 332 23.16 15.31 15.95
N TRP A 333 22.16 14.69 16.60
CA TRP A 333 21.39 13.58 16.01
C TRP A 333 20.65 13.99 14.74
N ARG A 334 19.99 15.16 14.76
CA ARG A 334 19.30 15.72 13.58
C ARG A 334 20.26 16.01 12.43
N SER A 335 21.38 16.69 12.72
CA SER A 335 22.40 17.05 11.71
C SER A 335 23.02 15.83 11.02
N ARG A 336 23.18 14.72 11.76
CA ARG A 336 23.73 13.45 11.26
C ARG A 336 22.66 12.53 10.67
N ARG A 337 21.38 12.92 10.71
CA ARG A 337 20.24 12.14 10.20
C ARG A 337 20.23 10.70 10.74
N ILE A 338 20.65 10.52 12.00
CA ILE A 338 20.91 9.19 12.60
C ILE A 338 19.63 8.34 12.59
N LEU A 339 18.50 8.98 12.91
CA LEU A 339 17.19 8.35 13.02
C LEU A 339 16.50 8.09 11.66
N ASP A 340 17.00 8.67 10.55
CA ASP A 340 16.40 8.49 9.22
C ASP A 340 16.58 7.05 8.70
N SER A 341 17.59 6.34 9.20
CA SER A 341 17.86 4.94 8.86
C SER A 341 16.88 3.94 9.52
N VAL A 342 16.11 4.38 10.52
CA VAL A 342 15.12 3.57 11.23
C VAL A 342 13.80 3.64 10.48
N GLN A 343 13.35 2.54 9.86
CA GLN A 343 12.15 2.54 9.03
C GLN A 343 10.85 2.66 9.84
N ASP A 344 10.77 1.98 10.99
CA ASP A 344 9.61 1.99 11.87
C ASP A 344 9.49 3.34 12.60
N SER A 345 8.36 4.02 12.42
CA SER A 345 8.13 5.35 12.99
C SER A 345 8.01 5.36 14.50
N ASP A 346 7.51 4.29 15.10
CA ASP A 346 7.27 4.22 16.54
C ASP A 346 8.58 3.87 17.28
N ILE A 347 9.38 2.96 16.70
CA ILE A 347 10.76 2.74 17.17
C ILE A 347 11.55 4.04 17.06
N ARG A 348 11.43 4.77 15.94
CA ARG A 348 12.13 6.06 15.74
C ARG A 348 11.78 7.08 16.84
N LYS A 349 10.49 7.27 17.13
CA LYS A 349 10.02 8.17 18.19
C LYS A 349 10.52 7.74 19.57
N SER A 350 10.51 6.44 19.83
CA SER A 350 10.98 5.87 21.09
C SER A 350 12.48 6.13 21.29
N LEU A 351 13.30 5.91 20.26
CA LEU A 351 14.73 6.22 20.25
C LEU A 351 15.01 7.71 20.45
N GLU A 352 14.26 8.58 19.77
CA GLU A 352 14.39 10.03 19.94
C GLU A 352 14.06 10.46 21.38
N SER A 353 12.97 9.94 21.94
CA SER A 353 12.56 10.20 23.32
C SER A 353 13.63 9.76 24.32
N ALA A 354 14.15 8.54 24.18
CA ALA A 354 15.23 8.02 25.02
C ALA A 354 16.52 8.86 24.90
N GLY A 355 16.89 9.26 23.67
CA GLY A 355 18.01 10.16 23.42
C GLY A 355 17.84 11.51 24.13
N ASN A 356 16.64 12.09 24.08
CA ASN A 356 16.31 13.34 24.77
C ASN A 356 16.40 13.21 26.30
N ILE A 357 15.92 12.09 26.87
CA ILE A 357 16.04 11.81 28.32
C ILE A 357 17.52 11.81 28.72
N VAL A 358 18.38 11.12 27.96
CA VAL A 358 19.83 11.08 28.22
C VAL A 358 20.43 12.48 28.11
N ALA A 359 20.11 13.24 27.06
CA ALA A 359 20.62 14.60 26.87
C ALA A 359 20.26 15.52 28.05
N GLN A 360 19.00 15.47 28.49
CA GLN A 360 18.52 16.27 29.60
C GLN A 360 19.17 15.83 30.93
N ALA A 361 19.29 14.53 31.18
CA ALA A 361 19.92 13.99 32.40
C ALA A 361 21.40 14.37 32.52
N ILE A 362 22.11 14.44 31.39
CA ILE A 362 23.54 14.79 31.37
C ILE A 362 23.77 16.30 31.48
N THR A 363 22.84 17.12 31.02
CA THR A 363 22.97 18.60 31.05
C THR A 363 23.39 19.16 32.42
N PRO A 364 22.75 18.82 33.56
CA PRO A 364 23.20 19.32 34.87
C PRO A 364 24.59 18.79 35.28
N LEU A 365 24.92 17.55 34.94
CA LEU A 365 26.24 16.97 35.21
C LEU A 365 27.34 17.71 34.44
N TRP A 366 27.07 18.04 33.18
CA TRP A 366 27.98 18.81 32.32
C TRP A 366 28.15 20.27 32.80
N LYS A 367 27.07 20.94 33.22
CA LYS A 367 27.19 22.28 33.84
C LYS A 367 28.06 22.24 35.10
N LYS A 368 27.90 21.22 35.93
CA LYS A 368 28.69 21.02 37.16
C LYS A 368 30.17 20.72 36.85
N SER A 369 30.46 19.97 35.79
CA SER A 369 31.84 19.69 35.40
C SER A 369 32.56 20.92 34.83
N LYS A 370 31.83 21.84 34.18
CA LYS A 370 32.37 23.11 33.68
C LYS A 370 32.56 24.18 34.76
N GLY A 371 31.68 24.25 35.76
CA GLY A 371 31.72 25.26 36.83
C GLY A 371 32.63 24.95 38.01
N ARG A 372 33.44 23.88 37.95
CA ARG A 372 34.44 23.51 38.96
C ARG A 372 35.88 23.84 38.56
N MET A 373 36.06 24.52 37.42
CA MET A 373 37.27 25.27 37.10
C MET A 373 37.12 26.69 37.63
#